data_AF-A0A356ILF7-F1
#
_entry.id   AF-A0A356ILF7-F1
#
_cell.length_a   1.000
_cell.length_b   1.000
_cell.length_c   1.000
_cell.angle_alpha   90.00
_cell.angle_beta   90.00
_cell.angle_gamma   90.00
#
_symmetry.space_group_name_H-M   'P 1'
#
loop_
_entity.id
_entity.type
_entity.pdbx_description
1 polymer ?
#
loop_
_entity_poly.entity_id
_entity_poly.type
_entity_poly.pdbx_seq_one_letter_code
_entity_poly.pdbx_strand_id
1 'polypeptide(L)'
;MEACHSRSNSASQSTTAAQTVALHSYAGKSIFITGVTGFVGKVVLEKLLRSVPKVERIYLLIRSNSRYPTAAERFQAEVATSTIFDVLKDEGEAEFAALCQRKLRFVSGELTAERFGLEESAFAELAAEIDLVVNCAASVNFREPLDDALATNTLSLYSIIQLTRARKVPLVHVSTCYVNGYNEGTIEETIAPPAQLSLPRNEAGFYDVEPLIASMQEKLATLSANISDQDQRQAALVELGIELSQQYGWNDTYTFTKWVGEQVLLQHLGGQALTILRPSIVESTLFDPVPGWIEGV
;
A
#
# COMPACT_ATOMS: atom_id res chain seq x y z
N MET A 1 21.39 -42.97 24.81
CA MET A 1 22.47 -43.63 24.05
C MET A 1 21.85 -44.03 22.73
N GLU A 2 21.87 -43.11 21.76
CA GLU A 2 22.85 -43.09 20.64
C GLU A 2 22.53 -44.21 19.63
N ALA A 3 22.51 -44.04 18.31
CA ALA A 3 22.66 -42.95 17.34
C ALA A 3 22.10 -43.54 16.01
N CYS A 4 21.32 -42.81 15.21
CA CYS A 4 21.73 -42.01 14.05
C CYS A 4 22.16 -42.78 12.76
N HIS A 5 21.78 -42.19 11.62
CA HIS A 5 22.13 -42.45 10.20
C HIS A 5 21.23 -43.44 9.43
N SER A 6 20.74 -43.14 8.22
CA SER A 6 20.89 -41.97 7.33
C SER A 6 19.89 -42.11 6.17
N ARG A 7 19.14 -41.05 5.84
CA ARG A 7 18.62 -40.85 4.47
C ARG A 7 18.99 -39.45 4.03
N SER A 8 19.90 -39.40 3.07
CA SER A 8 20.43 -38.22 2.39
C SER A 8 19.32 -37.45 1.69
N ASN A 9 19.19 -36.16 2.00
CA ASN A 9 18.26 -35.24 1.38
C ASN A 9 19.01 -34.44 0.30
N SER A 10 18.80 -34.76 -0.97
CA SER A 10 19.46 -34.15 -2.13
C SER A 10 18.69 -32.95 -2.70
N ALA A 11 18.22 -32.04 -1.84
CA ALA A 11 17.30 -30.96 -2.24
C ALA A 11 17.83 -29.54 -1.96
N SER A 12 19.16 -29.31 -1.98
CA SER A 12 19.75 -28.01 -1.58
C SER A 12 20.48 -27.21 -2.67
N GLN A 13 20.30 -27.49 -3.96
CA GLN A 13 21.11 -26.83 -5.01
C GLN A 13 20.36 -26.03 -6.08
N SER A 14 19.04 -25.82 -6.01
CA SER A 14 18.30 -25.09 -7.08
C SER A 14 17.83 -23.67 -6.75
N THR A 15 18.03 -23.16 -5.53
CA THR A 15 17.45 -21.87 -5.07
C THR A 15 18.36 -20.64 -5.18
N THR A 16 19.64 -20.80 -5.53
CA THR A 16 20.63 -19.71 -5.43
C THR A 16 20.68 -18.78 -6.66
N ALA A 17 20.28 -19.23 -7.85
CA ALA A 17 20.45 -18.46 -9.09
C ALA A 17 19.33 -17.41 -9.33
N ALA A 18 18.10 -17.68 -8.86
CA ALA A 18 16.97 -16.76 -9.00
C ALA A 18 17.05 -15.57 -8.01
N GLN A 19 17.76 -15.74 -6.88
CA GLN A 19 17.98 -14.68 -5.90
C GLN A 19 18.85 -13.53 -6.44
N THR A 20 19.59 -13.71 -7.54
CA THR A 20 20.64 -12.77 -7.94
C THR A 20 20.15 -11.65 -8.87
N VAL A 21 19.27 -11.91 -9.84
CA VAL A 21 18.92 -10.87 -10.84
C VAL A 21 18.00 -9.79 -10.27
N ALA A 22 16.95 -10.17 -9.55
CA ALA A 22 16.00 -9.21 -8.97
C ALA A 22 16.68 -8.29 -7.94
N LEU A 23 17.49 -8.85 -7.03
CA LEU A 23 18.21 -8.08 -6.01
C LEU A 23 19.24 -7.11 -6.60
N HIS A 24 19.87 -7.46 -7.73
CA HIS A 24 20.83 -6.57 -8.39
C HIS A 24 20.15 -5.35 -9.02
N SER A 25 18.92 -5.49 -9.51
CA SER A 25 18.13 -4.37 -10.06
C SER A 25 17.81 -3.28 -9.04
N TYR A 26 17.83 -3.59 -7.74
CA TYR A 26 17.63 -2.63 -6.66
C TYR A 26 18.93 -1.96 -6.18
N ALA A 27 20.09 -2.37 -6.68
CA ALA A 27 21.35 -1.77 -6.28
C ALA A 27 21.41 -0.29 -6.69
N GLY A 28 21.71 0.59 -5.73
CA GLY A 28 21.75 2.03 -5.98
C GLY A 28 20.38 2.67 -6.22
N LYS A 29 19.27 1.97 -5.93
CA LYS A 29 17.92 2.50 -6.10
C LYS A 29 17.40 3.16 -4.85
N SER A 30 16.60 4.21 -5.02
CA SER A 30 15.82 4.83 -3.95
C SER A 30 14.36 4.39 -4.03
N ILE A 31 13.82 3.86 -2.93
CA ILE A 31 12.44 3.32 -2.88
C ILE A 31 11.57 4.21 -2.00
N PHE A 32 10.40 4.61 -2.47
CA PHE A 32 9.39 5.30 -1.67
C PHE A 32 8.33 4.31 -1.20
N ILE A 33 8.03 4.29 0.10
CA ILE A 33 7.05 3.40 0.72
C ILE A 33 6.01 4.23 1.47
N THR A 34 4.74 3.93 1.21
CA THR A 34 3.60 4.41 2.02
C THR A 34 3.07 3.28 2.90
N GLY A 35 2.39 3.62 3.99
CA GLY A 35 1.72 2.62 4.84
C GLY A 35 2.67 1.77 5.69
N VAL A 36 3.89 2.25 5.94
CA VAL A 36 4.90 1.52 6.73
C VAL A 36 4.52 1.32 8.21
N THR A 37 3.58 2.10 8.73
CA THR A 37 3.04 1.90 10.08
C THR A 37 2.09 0.70 10.17
N GLY A 38 1.58 0.21 9.03
CA GLY A 38 0.72 -0.95 8.95
C GLY A 38 1.47 -2.26 8.76
N PHE A 39 0.77 -3.36 9.00
CA PHE A 39 1.29 -4.73 8.97
C PHE A 39 2.14 -5.06 7.73
N VAL A 40 1.56 -4.96 6.52
CA VAL A 40 2.25 -5.28 5.26
C VAL A 40 3.44 -4.35 5.02
N GLY A 41 3.30 -3.05 5.32
CA GLY A 41 4.36 -2.07 5.14
C GLY A 41 5.60 -2.37 5.99
N LYS A 42 5.41 -2.86 7.22
CA LYS A 42 6.52 -3.29 8.09
C LYS A 42 7.26 -4.50 7.52
N VAL A 43 6.53 -5.50 7.01
CA VAL A 43 7.13 -6.69 6.37
C VAL A 43 7.93 -6.30 5.13
N VAL A 44 7.38 -5.41 4.30
CA VAL A 44 8.10 -4.91 3.11
C VAL A 44 9.38 -4.17 3.53
N LEU A 45 9.31 -3.28 4.51
CA LEU A 45 10.47 -2.56 5.01
C LEU A 45 11.54 -3.51 5.57
N GLU A 46 11.15 -4.45 6.42
CA GLU A 46 12.04 -5.47 6.98
C GLU A 46 12.75 -6.24 5.87
N LYS A 47 11.97 -6.73 4.89
CA LYS A 47 12.51 -7.54 3.80
C LYS A 47 13.51 -6.76 2.96
N LEU A 48 13.23 -5.48 2.70
CA LEU A 48 14.15 -4.59 1.98
C LEU A 48 15.44 -4.35 2.75
N LEU A 49 15.36 -4.07 4.06
CA LEU A 49 16.53 -3.82 4.89
C LEU A 49 17.42 -5.07 5.02
N ARG A 50 16.83 -6.26 5.22
CA ARG A 50 17.56 -7.51 5.41
C ARG A 50 18.05 -8.14 4.12
N SER A 51 17.19 -8.21 3.11
CA SER A 51 17.46 -8.99 1.89
C SER A 51 17.97 -8.15 0.71
N VAL A 52 17.87 -6.82 0.78
CA VAL A 52 18.27 -5.91 -0.31
C VAL A 52 19.30 -4.87 0.17
N PRO A 53 20.47 -5.28 0.68
CA PRO A 53 21.42 -4.38 1.34
C PRO A 53 22.02 -3.32 0.40
N LYS A 54 21.93 -3.52 -0.92
CA LYS A 54 22.43 -2.59 -1.94
C LYS A 54 21.44 -1.48 -2.32
N VAL A 55 20.20 -1.49 -1.80
CA VAL A 55 19.28 -0.36 -1.94
C VAL A 55 19.95 0.89 -1.37
N GLU A 56 19.90 2.03 -2.06
CA GLU A 56 20.61 3.22 -1.60
C GLU A 56 19.88 3.87 -0.43
N ARG A 57 18.61 4.23 -0.65
CA ARG A 57 17.75 4.90 0.32
C ARG A 57 16.34 4.33 0.26
N ILE A 58 15.65 4.35 1.40
CA ILE A 58 14.24 4.02 1.52
C ILE A 58 13.54 5.22 2.16
N TYR A 59 12.67 5.87 1.39
CA TYR A 59 11.86 7.00 1.80
C TYR A 59 10.54 6.49 2.37
N LEU A 60 10.23 6.88 3.59
CA LEU A 60 9.05 6.44 4.31
C LEU A 60 8.10 7.63 4.49
N LEU A 61 6.93 7.56 3.86
CA LEU A 61 5.86 8.51 4.14
C LEU A 61 5.21 8.14 5.47
N ILE A 62 5.38 9.02 6.46
CA ILE A 62 4.82 8.82 7.81
C ILE A 62 4.15 10.11 8.25
N ARG A 63 2.86 10.00 8.56
CA ARG A 63 2.07 11.08 9.14
C ARG A 63 2.45 11.33 10.59
N SER A 64 2.70 12.57 10.96
CA SER A 64 2.82 12.98 12.37
C SER A 64 1.46 12.99 13.09
N ASN A 65 1.47 12.93 14.41
CA ASN A 65 0.25 13.10 15.22
C ASN A 65 0.58 13.83 16.53
N SER A 66 -0.44 14.10 17.35
CA SER A 66 -0.27 14.82 18.62
C SER A 66 0.66 14.13 19.62
N ARG A 67 0.79 12.79 19.53
CA ARG A 67 1.68 11.99 20.38
C ARG A 67 3.11 11.93 19.83
N TYR A 68 3.25 11.92 18.52
CA TYR A 68 4.51 11.83 17.78
C TYR A 68 4.57 12.96 16.73
N PRO A 69 5.04 14.16 17.13
CA PRO A 69 5.08 15.34 16.27
C PRO A 69 5.92 15.17 15.01
N THR A 70 6.90 14.26 15.01
CA THR A 70 7.74 13.99 13.85
C THR A 70 7.56 12.57 13.30
N ALA A 71 7.77 12.42 11.99
CA ALA A 71 7.82 11.12 11.32
C ALA A 71 8.86 10.17 11.95
N ALA A 72 10.00 10.71 12.38
CA ALA A 72 11.07 9.93 13.01
C ALA A 72 10.64 9.39 14.40
N GLU A 73 10.03 10.22 15.25
CA GLU A 73 9.51 9.77 16.55
C GLU A 73 8.44 8.70 16.37
N ARG A 74 7.53 8.90 15.41
CA ARG A 74 6.47 7.91 15.13
C ARG A 74 7.04 6.60 14.60
N PHE A 75 8.02 6.66 13.71
CA PHE A 75 8.75 5.47 13.26
C PHE A 75 9.38 4.73 14.43
N GLN A 76 10.09 5.44 15.31
CA GLN A 76 10.74 4.82 16.46
C GLN A 76 9.72 4.15 17.37
N ALA A 77 8.58 4.78 17.62
CA ALA A 77 7.59 4.27 18.56
C ALA A 77 6.69 3.15 18.00
N GLU A 78 6.29 3.23 16.73
CA GLU A 78 5.28 2.35 16.13
C GLU A 78 5.84 1.31 15.14
N VAL A 79 7.04 1.53 14.61
CA VAL A 79 7.64 0.67 13.56
C VAL A 79 8.88 -0.03 14.08
N ALA A 80 9.88 0.72 14.53
CA ALA A 80 11.17 0.17 14.96
C ALA A 80 11.04 -0.78 16.19
N THR A 81 10.01 -0.60 17.02
CA THR A 81 9.71 -1.47 18.17
C THR A 81 9.06 -2.80 17.79
N SER A 82 8.59 -2.96 16.56
CA SER A 82 7.91 -4.18 16.13
C SER A 82 8.87 -5.36 16.08
N THR A 83 8.44 -6.51 16.59
CA THR A 83 9.24 -7.74 16.67
C THR A 83 9.57 -8.34 15.31
N ILE A 84 8.94 -7.89 14.22
CA ILE A 84 9.34 -8.27 12.86
C ILE A 84 10.80 -7.89 12.57
N PHE A 85 11.31 -6.83 13.22
CA PHE A 85 12.68 -6.36 13.06
C PHE A 85 13.69 -7.07 13.98
N ASP A 86 13.28 -8.08 14.78
CA ASP A 86 14.16 -8.73 15.76
C ASP A 86 15.40 -9.34 15.09
N VAL A 87 15.25 -9.98 13.92
CA VAL A 87 16.38 -10.53 13.15
C VAL A 87 17.37 -9.43 12.72
N LEU A 88 16.89 -8.22 12.42
CA LEU A 88 17.75 -7.08 12.09
C LEU A 88 18.42 -6.46 13.33
N LYS A 89 17.96 -6.82 14.53
CA LYS A 89 18.50 -6.38 15.82
C LYS A 89 19.39 -7.43 16.49
N ASP A 90 19.58 -8.60 15.89
CA ASP A 90 20.44 -9.67 16.41
C ASP A 90 21.89 -9.19 16.66
N GLU A 91 22.38 -8.27 15.83
CA GLU A 91 23.71 -7.65 15.98
C GLU A 91 23.74 -6.53 17.03
N GLY A 92 22.58 -6.08 17.50
CA GLY A 92 22.41 -5.04 18.52
C GLY A 92 21.47 -3.90 18.09
N GLU A 93 20.85 -3.25 19.08
CA GLU A 93 19.98 -2.08 18.85
C GLU A 93 20.75 -0.88 18.25
N ALA A 94 22.04 -0.74 18.59
CA ALA A 94 22.87 0.34 18.06
C ALA A 94 23.17 0.15 16.56
N GLU A 95 23.44 -1.09 16.15
CA GLU A 95 23.68 -1.51 14.77
C GLU A 95 22.41 -1.34 13.92
N PHE A 96 21.26 -1.75 14.46
CA PHE A 96 19.97 -1.52 13.81
C PHE A 96 19.66 -0.02 13.65
N ALA A 97 19.91 0.78 14.69
CA ALA A 97 19.74 2.24 14.62
C ALA A 97 20.68 2.86 13.56
N ALA A 98 21.95 2.44 13.49
CA ALA A 98 22.91 2.90 12.50
C ALA A 98 22.49 2.49 11.07
N LEU A 99 21.97 1.27 10.89
CA LEU A 99 21.38 0.82 9.63
C LEU A 99 20.22 1.72 9.21
N CYS A 100 19.29 2.00 10.13
CA CYS A 100 18.15 2.86 9.89
C CYS A 100 18.59 4.28 9.49
N GLN A 101 19.53 4.88 10.22
CA GLN A 101 20.06 6.21 9.89
C GLN A 101 20.70 6.26 8.50
N ARG A 102 21.43 5.20 8.12
CA ARG A 102 22.08 5.10 6.82
C ARG A 102 21.06 4.95 5.69
N LYS A 103 20.06 4.07 5.84
CA LYS A 103 19.15 3.65 4.77
C LYS A 103 17.86 4.45 4.69
N LEU A 104 17.32 4.93 5.81
CA LEU A 104 15.98 5.49 5.87
C LEU A 104 15.99 7.01 5.71
N ARG A 105 15.01 7.53 5.00
CA ARG A 105 14.67 8.94 4.92
C ARG A 105 13.19 9.08 5.26
N PHE A 106 12.86 10.03 6.13
CA PHE A 106 11.48 10.22 6.57
C PHE A 106 10.85 11.38 5.80
N VAL A 107 9.72 11.10 5.16
CA VAL A 107 8.86 12.11 4.55
C VAL A 107 7.70 12.34 5.50
N SER A 108 7.73 13.46 6.21
CA SER A 108 6.64 13.85 7.11
C SER A 108 5.50 14.42 6.30
N GLY A 109 4.43 13.65 6.11
CA GLY A 109 3.32 14.02 5.24
C GLY A 109 2.08 13.17 5.45
N GLU A 110 0.97 13.60 4.85
CA GLU A 110 -0.32 12.91 4.86
C GLU A 110 -0.62 12.38 3.46
N LEU A 111 -0.93 11.09 3.35
CA LEU A 111 -1.18 10.42 2.08
C LEU A 111 -2.36 11.04 1.31
N THR A 112 -3.41 11.42 2.01
CA THR A 112 -4.63 11.98 1.43
C THR A 112 -4.50 13.45 1.05
N ALA A 113 -3.41 14.12 1.44
CA ALA A 113 -3.15 15.49 1.07
C ALA A 113 -2.51 15.58 -0.33
N GLU A 114 -2.80 16.68 -1.04
CA GLU A 114 -2.14 16.99 -2.32
C GLU A 114 -0.62 17.01 -2.11
N ARG A 115 0.14 16.34 -3.00
CA ARG A 115 1.61 16.20 -2.88
C ARG A 115 2.07 15.70 -1.51
N PHE A 116 1.24 14.88 -0.85
CA PHE A 116 1.46 14.39 0.51
C PHE A 116 1.50 15.48 1.60
N GLY A 117 1.00 16.67 1.31
CA GLY A 117 1.13 17.85 2.17
C GLY A 117 2.50 18.53 2.07
N LEU A 118 3.30 18.19 1.06
CA LEU A 118 4.59 18.81 0.80
C LEU A 118 4.43 20.06 -0.07
N GLU A 119 5.32 21.02 0.16
CA GLU A 119 5.57 22.12 -0.77
C GLU A 119 6.00 21.59 -2.14
N GLU A 120 5.68 22.33 -3.20
CA GLU A 120 5.97 21.92 -4.58
C GLU A 120 7.45 21.60 -4.79
N SER A 121 8.36 22.41 -4.24
CA SER A 121 9.80 22.19 -4.33
C SER A 121 10.24 20.89 -3.63
N ALA A 122 9.73 20.63 -2.43
CA ALA A 122 10.04 19.42 -1.68
C ALA A 122 9.49 18.16 -2.36
N PHE A 123 8.30 18.25 -2.95
CA PHE A 123 7.74 17.17 -3.75
C PHE A 123 8.57 16.91 -5.02
N ALA A 124 9.02 17.97 -5.69
CA ALA A 124 9.87 17.85 -6.88
C ALA A 124 11.25 17.25 -6.55
N GLU A 125 11.86 17.62 -5.43
CA GLU A 125 13.09 17.02 -4.92
C GLU A 125 12.91 15.53 -4.64
N LEU A 126 11.84 15.16 -3.92
CA LEU A 126 11.49 13.76 -3.69
C LEU A 126 11.33 13.01 -5.02
N ALA A 127 10.55 13.55 -5.96
CA ALA A 127 10.31 12.95 -7.25
C ALA A 127 11.59 12.78 -8.10
N ALA A 128 12.57 13.66 -7.93
CA ALA A 128 13.87 13.56 -8.59
C ALA A 128 14.73 12.41 -8.05
N GLU A 129 14.54 11.99 -6.79
CA GLU A 129 15.37 10.98 -6.14
C GLU A 129 14.81 9.56 -6.24
N ILE A 130 13.49 9.39 -6.26
CA ILE A 130 12.84 8.07 -6.22
C ILE A 130 13.02 7.30 -7.54
N ASP A 131 13.23 5.98 -7.43
CA ASP A 131 13.33 5.05 -8.56
C ASP A 131 12.24 3.95 -8.55
N LEU A 132 11.52 3.78 -7.44
CA LEU A 132 10.42 2.83 -7.29
C LEU A 132 9.46 3.33 -6.21
N VAL A 133 8.16 3.21 -6.46
CA VAL A 133 7.12 3.43 -5.44
C VAL A 133 6.49 2.10 -5.04
N VAL A 134 6.39 1.84 -3.73
CA VAL A 134 5.63 0.74 -3.14
C VAL A 134 4.51 1.34 -2.28
N ASN A 135 3.29 1.30 -2.81
CA ASN A 135 2.11 1.79 -2.11
C ASN A 135 1.44 0.65 -1.34
N CYS A 136 1.70 0.57 -0.03
CA CYS A 136 1.04 -0.37 0.88
C CYS A 136 -0.06 0.29 1.72
N ALA A 137 -0.23 1.60 1.62
CA ALA A 137 -1.23 2.29 2.39
C ALA A 137 -2.64 1.98 1.87
N ALA A 138 -3.46 1.50 2.79
CA ALA A 138 -4.90 1.36 2.63
C ALA A 138 -5.52 1.45 4.01
N SER A 139 -6.76 1.90 4.07
CA SER A 139 -7.59 1.62 5.22
C SER A 139 -8.28 0.28 5.01
N VAL A 140 -8.20 -0.62 5.99
CA VAL A 140 -8.79 -1.98 5.93
C VAL A 140 -10.09 -2.09 6.73
N ASN A 141 -10.73 -0.97 7.02
CA ASN A 141 -11.97 -0.94 7.78
C ASN A 141 -13.19 -1.11 6.85
N PHE A 142 -13.87 -2.26 6.96
CA PHE A 142 -15.06 -2.57 6.15
C PHE A 142 -16.27 -1.67 6.42
N ARG A 143 -16.29 -0.95 7.54
CA ARG A 143 -17.34 0.05 7.89
C ARG A 143 -16.77 1.46 7.94
N GLU A 144 -15.77 1.74 7.13
CA GLU A 144 -15.21 3.08 7.01
C GLU A 144 -16.21 4.02 6.30
N PRO A 145 -16.34 5.28 6.77
CA PRO A 145 -17.03 6.33 6.03
C PRO A 145 -16.53 6.44 4.58
N LEU A 146 -17.45 6.69 3.65
CA LEU A 146 -17.10 6.74 2.22
C LEU A 146 -16.06 7.81 1.87
N ASP A 147 -16.08 8.96 2.53
CA ASP A 147 -15.09 10.02 2.35
C ASP A 147 -13.68 9.57 2.71
N ASP A 148 -13.51 8.94 3.87
CA ASP A 148 -12.21 8.39 4.32
C ASP A 148 -11.71 7.29 3.37
N ALA A 149 -12.59 6.37 2.98
CA ALA A 149 -12.27 5.28 2.07
C ALA A 149 -11.89 5.79 0.68
N LEU A 150 -12.66 6.74 0.14
CA LEU A 150 -12.41 7.35 -1.17
C LEU A 150 -11.12 8.18 -1.15
N ALA A 151 -10.90 8.98 -0.11
CA ALA A 151 -9.69 9.78 0.06
C ALA A 151 -8.44 8.90 0.09
N THR A 152 -8.47 7.82 0.87
CA THR A 152 -7.33 6.93 1.09
C THR A 152 -7.08 6.01 -0.10
N ASN A 153 -8.10 5.32 -0.60
CA ASN A 153 -7.94 4.25 -1.57
C ASN A 153 -7.99 4.72 -3.03
N THR A 154 -8.51 5.93 -3.29
CA THR A 154 -8.69 6.45 -4.64
C THR A 154 -7.98 7.79 -4.82
N LEU A 155 -8.38 8.85 -4.09
CA LEU A 155 -7.90 10.21 -4.37
C LEU A 155 -6.40 10.39 -4.05
N SER A 156 -5.90 9.72 -3.01
CA SER A 156 -4.46 9.75 -2.69
C SER A 156 -3.56 9.25 -3.83
N LEU A 157 -4.11 8.41 -4.71
CA LEU A 157 -3.37 7.82 -5.82
C LEU A 157 -2.97 8.88 -6.85
N TYR A 158 -3.65 10.02 -6.95
CA TYR A 158 -3.25 11.10 -7.85
C TYR A 158 -1.88 11.68 -7.47
N SER A 159 -1.59 11.86 -6.17
CA SER A 159 -0.26 12.28 -5.71
C SER A 159 0.82 11.21 -6.02
N ILE A 160 0.46 9.93 -5.91
CA ILE A 160 1.37 8.81 -6.27
C ILE A 160 1.60 8.76 -7.80
N ILE A 161 0.56 8.99 -8.60
CA ILE A 161 0.64 9.08 -10.05
C ILE A 161 1.55 10.26 -10.46
N GLN A 162 1.42 11.41 -9.81
CA GLN A 162 2.31 12.55 -10.04
C GLN A 162 3.77 12.20 -9.71
N LEU A 163 4.01 11.57 -8.56
CA LEU A 163 5.35 11.14 -8.14
C LEU A 163 5.97 10.17 -9.15
N THR A 164 5.21 9.17 -9.59
CA THR A 164 5.68 8.14 -10.52
C THR A 164 5.95 8.70 -11.92
N ARG A 165 5.09 9.58 -12.42
CA ARG A 165 5.20 10.19 -13.76
C ARG A 165 6.40 11.11 -13.92
N ALA A 166 6.88 11.74 -12.85
CA ALA A 166 8.02 12.67 -12.90
C ALA A 166 9.26 12.05 -13.57
N ARG A 167 9.53 10.76 -13.31
CA ARG A 167 10.65 10.01 -13.89
C ARG A 167 10.26 8.68 -14.57
N LYS A 168 8.95 8.43 -14.73
CA LYS A 168 8.37 7.15 -15.19
C LYS A 168 8.86 5.95 -14.38
N VAL A 169 8.86 6.10 -13.06
CA VAL A 169 9.34 5.04 -12.15
C VAL A 169 8.26 3.99 -11.95
N PRO A 170 8.64 2.71 -11.73
CA PRO A 170 7.66 1.67 -11.48
C PRO A 170 6.84 1.91 -10.21
N LEU A 171 5.61 1.40 -10.22
CA LEU A 171 4.71 1.40 -9.07
C LEU A 171 4.27 -0.02 -8.74
N VAL A 172 4.47 -0.43 -7.49
CA VAL A 172 3.81 -1.59 -6.89
C VAL A 172 2.69 -1.08 -5.99
N HIS A 173 1.44 -1.35 -6.36
CA HIS A 173 0.27 -1.01 -5.57
C HIS A 173 -0.32 -2.26 -4.92
N VAL A 174 -0.42 -2.26 -3.59
CA VAL A 174 -1.12 -3.31 -2.85
C VAL A 174 -2.62 -3.01 -2.87
N SER A 175 -3.36 -3.89 -3.52
CA SER A 175 -4.82 -3.93 -3.59
C SER A 175 -5.37 -5.08 -2.75
N THR A 176 -6.41 -5.76 -3.21
CA THR A 176 -6.98 -6.95 -2.57
C THR A 176 -7.67 -7.84 -3.60
N CYS A 177 -7.70 -9.16 -3.39
CA CYS A 177 -8.45 -10.07 -4.26
C CYS A 177 -9.98 -9.86 -4.17
N TYR A 178 -10.45 -9.14 -3.14
CA TYR A 178 -11.87 -8.84 -2.94
C TYR A 178 -12.40 -7.71 -3.83
N VAL A 179 -11.55 -7.05 -4.64
CA VAL A 179 -11.99 -6.10 -5.67
C VAL A 179 -12.88 -6.74 -6.75
N ASN A 180 -13.02 -8.05 -6.75
CA ASN A 180 -13.93 -8.77 -7.65
C ASN A 180 -15.41 -8.69 -7.23
N GLY A 181 -15.75 -8.13 -6.06
CA GLY A 181 -17.14 -7.90 -5.68
C GLY A 181 -18.00 -9.17 -5.70
N TYR A 182 -19.19 -9.10 -6.29
CA TYR A 182 -20.10 -10.24 -6.49
C TYR A 182 -19.79 -11.09 -7.72
N ASN A 183 -18.67 -10.89 -8.41
CA ASN A 183 -18.33 -11.78 -9.53
C ASN A 183 -18.06 -13.20 -9.03
N GLU A 184 -18.60 -14.19 -9.73
CA GLU A 184 -18.51 -15.61 -9.37
C GLU A 184 -17.72 -16.41 -10.42
N GLY A 185 -17.32 -17.62 -10.03
CA GLY A 185 -16.61 -18.55 -10.92
C GLY A 185 -15.09 -18.42 -10.86
N THR A 186 -14.43 -18.80 -11.95
CA THR A 186 -12.96 -18.70 -12.04
C THR A 186 -12.57 -17.26 -12.33
N ILE A 187 -11.81 -16.67 -11.40
CA ILE A 187 -11.33 -15.28 -11.52
C ILE A 187 -9.87 -15.30 -11.97
N GLU A 188 -9.63 -14.77 -13.18
CA GLU A 188 -8.28 -14.58 -13.72
C GLU A 188 -7.68 -13.23 -13.28
N GLU A 189 -6.37 -13.06 -13.45
CA GLU A 189 -5.63 -11.83 -13.15
C GLU A 189 -5.87 -10.74 -14.21
N THR A 190 -7.13 -10.46 -14.50
CA THR A 190 -7.60 -9.45 -15.45
C THR A 190 -8.29 -8.29 -14.72
N ILE A 191 -8.73 -7.28 -15.48
CA ILE A 191 -9.50 -6.15 -14.93
C ILE A 191 -10.90 -6.66 -14.60
N ALA A 192 -11.21 -6.73 -13.29
CA ALA A 192 -12.51 -7.16 -12.80
C ALA A 192 -13.61 -6.21 -13.31
N PRO A 193 -14.69 -6.72 -13.93
CA PRO A 193 -15.84 -5.89 -14.29
C PRO A 193 -16.71 -5.59 -13.05
N PRO A 194 -17.45 -4.47 -13.03
CA PRO A 194 -18.57 -4.30 -12.12
C PRO A 194 -19.57 -5.44 -12.27
N ALA A 195 -19.99 -6.03 -11.15
CA ALA A 195 -20.89 -7.20 -11.17
C ALA A 195 -22.35 -6.81 -11.44
N GLN A 196 -22.71 -5.54 -11.27
CA GLN A 196 -24.07 -5.04 -11.49
C GLN A 196 -24.10 -3.90 -12.53
N LEU A 197 -24.07 -2.64 -12.11
CA LEU A 197 -24.10 -1.52 -13.04
C LEU A 197 -22.81 -1.42 -13.86
N SER A 198 -22.96 -1.46 -15.18
CA SER A 198 -21.85 -1.29 -16.11
C SER A 198 -21.33 0.14 -16.11
N LEU A 199 -20.02 0.28 -16.18
CA LEU A 199 -19.33 1.55 -16.34
C LEU A 199 -18.78 1.69 -17.77
N PRO A 200 -18.72 2.91 -18.32
CA PRO A 200 -18.10 3.15 -19.61
C PRO A 200 -16.62 2.77 -19.58
N ARG A 201 -16.06 2.49 -20.76
CA ARG A 201 -14.62 2.26 -20.95
C ARG A 201 -14.06 3.32 -21.89
N ASN A 202 -12.83 3.73 -21.65
CA ASN A 202 -12.09 4.62 -22.53
C ASN A 202 -11.55 3.88 -23.77
N GLU A 203 -10.94 4.61 -24.70
CA GLU A 203 -10.39 4.04 -25.94
C GLU A 203 -9.30 2.98 -25.71
N ALA A 204 -8.58 3.07 -24.59
CA ALA A 204 -7.58 2.08 -24.18
C ALA A 204 -8.19 0.83 -23.52
N GLY A 205 -9.52 0.76 -23.38
CA GLY A 205 -10.24 -0.37 -22.81
C GLY A 205 -10.30 -0.38 -21.29
N PHE A 206 -9.82 0.65 -20.60
CA PHE A 206 -9.92 0.79 -19.14
C PHE A 206 -11.27 1.40 -18.75
N TYR A 207 -11.81 1.02 -17.58
CA TYR A 207 -13.03 1.64 -17.06
C TYR A 207 -12.81 3.14 -16.80
N ASP A 208 -13.75 3.96 -17.25
CA ASP A 208 -13.74 5.39 -16.98
C ASP A 208 -14.49 5.71 -15.68
N VAL A 209 -13.72 5.89 -14.61
CA VAL A 209 -14.25 6.11 -13.26
C VAL A 209 -14.27 7.58 -12.85
N GLU A 210 -13.76 8.51 -13.67
CA GLU A 210 -13.72 9.94 -13.33
C GLU A 210 -15.13 10.52 -13.09
N PRO A 211 -16.15 10.25 -13.92
CA PRO A 211 -17.52 10.72 -13.65
C PRO A 211 -18.11 10.11 -12.37
N LEU A 212 -17.76 8.86 -12.07
CA LEU A 212 -18.19 8.18 -10.85
C LEU A 212 -17.56 8.82 -9.61
N ILE A 213 -16.26 9.10 -9.63
CA ILE A 213 -15.54 9.79 -8.55
C ILE A 213 -16.14 11.18 -8.31
N ALA A 214 -16.38 11.96 -9.37
CA ALA A 214 -17.00 13.28 -9.26
C ALA A 214 -18.40 13.20 -8.63
N SER A 215 -19.23 12.22 -9.04
CA SER A 215 -20.55 12.00 -8.45
C SER A 215 -20.47 11.63 -6.96
N MET A 216 -19.51 10.78 -6.57
CA MET A 216 -19.29 10.46 -5.16
C MET A 216 -18.91 11.71 -4.36
N GLN A 217 -17.97 12.52 -4.85
CA GLN A 217 -17.56 13.76 -4.18
C GLN A 217 -18.71 14.76 -4.02
N GLU A 218 -19.59 14.91 -5.02
CA GLU A 218 -20.77 15.77 -4.93
C GLU A 218 -21.77 15.29 -3.86
N LYS A 219 -22.04 13.98 -3.82
CA LYS A 219 -22.89 13.36 -2.79
C LYS A 219 -22.31 13.55 -1.39
N LEU A 220 -21.00 13.35 -1.24
CA LEU A 220 -20.28 13.55 0.02
C LEU A 220 -20.37 15.00 0.51
N ALA A 221 -20.18 15.97 -0.39
CA ALA A 221 -20.27 17.39 -0.08
C ALA A 221 -21.69 17.79 0.36
N THR A 222 -22.71 17.30 -0.35
CA THR A 222 -24.12 17.57 -0.04
C THR A 222 -24.53 16.96 1.31
N LEU A 223 -24.15 15.70 1.56
CA LEU A 223 -24.43 15.02 2.82
C LEU A 223 -23.76 15.74 4.00
N SER A 224 -22.49 16.09 3.85
CA SER A 224 -21.73 16.79 4.89
C SER A 224 -22.27 18.18 5.20
N ALA A 225 -22.80 18.89 4.20
CA ALA A 225 -23.41 20.20 4.38
C ALA A 225 -24.78 20.14 5.08
N ASN A 226 -25.53 19.05 4.90
CA ASN A 226 -26.90 18.91 5.41
C ASN A 226 -26.97 18.30 6.82
N ILE A 227 -25.92 17.61 7.27
CA ILE A 227 -25.89 16.95 8.58
C ILE A 227 -24.85 17.64 9.46
N SER A 228 -25.31 18.44 10.42
CA SER A 228 -24.44 19.18 11.34
C SER A 228 -23.83 18.29 12.43
N ASP A 229 -24.58 17.29 12.90
CA ASP A 229 -24.13 16.36 13.94
C ASP A 229 -23.08 15.39 13.40
N GLN A 230 -21.96 15.25 14.11
CA GLN A 230 -20.80 14.50 13.63
C GLN A 230 -21.07 13.00 13.57
N ASP A 231 -21.71 12.43 14.59
CA ASP A 231 -21.98 10.99 14.67
C ASP A 231 -23.02 10.58 13.62
N GLN A 232 -24.08 11.38 13.46
CA GLN A 232 -25.07 11.17 12.39
C GLN A 232 -24.44 11.29 11.00
N ARG A 233 -23.54 12.26 10.80
CA ARG A 233 -22.82 12.42 9.54
C ARG A 233 -21.98 11.19 9.24
N GLN A 234 -21.21 10.72 10.22
CA GLN A 234 -20.35 9.55 10.07
C GLN A 234 -21.17 8.30 9.73
N ALA A 235 -22.30 8.08 10.42
CA ALA A 235 -23.21 6.98 10.11
C ALA A 235 -23.78 7.10 8.69
N ALA A 236 -24.23 8.28 8.28
CA ALA A 236 -24.79 8.50 6.95
C ALA A 236 -23.74 8.31 5.83
N LEU A 237 -22.47 8.67 6.08
CA LEU A 237 -21.36 8.43 5.15
C LEU A 237 -21.04 6.93 4.99
N VAL A 238 -21.17 6.15 6.06
CA VAL A 238 -21.03 4.68 6.01
C VAL A 238 -22.16 4.07 5.17
N GLU A 239 -23.41 4.45 5.44
CA GLU A 239 -24.57 3.95 4.68
C GLU A 239 -24.48 4.32 3.20
N LEU A 240 -24.11 5.57 2.88
CA LEU A 240 -23.91 5.99 1.48
C LEU A 240 -22.85 5.15 0.76
N GLY A 241 -21.75 4.82 1.45
CA GLY A 241 -20.71 3.96 0.89
C GLY A 241 -21.21 2.55 0.58
N ILE A 242 -22.00 1.96 1.48
CA ILE A 242 -22.61 0.64 1.31
C ILE A 242 -23.62 0.64 0.15
N GLU A 243 -24.50 1.63 0.09
CA GLU A 243 -25.49 1.76 -0.98
C GLU A 243 -24.81 1.84 -2.35
N LEU A 244 -23.79 2.69 -2.47
CA LEU A 244 -23.03 2.84 -3.72
C LEU A 244 -22.25 1.58 -4.08
N SER A 245 -21.59 0.93 -3.12
CA SER A 245 -20.83 -0.29 -3.40
C SER A 245 -21.76 -1.38 -3.93
N GLN A 246 -22.91 -1.58 -3.29
CA GLN A 246 -23.90 -2.57 -3.71
C GLN A 246 -24.47 -2.28 -5.10
N GLN A 247 -24.71 -0.99 -5.42
CA GLN A 247 -25.22 -0.57 -6.72
C GLN A 247 -24.33 -1.02 -7.89
N TYR A 248 -23.01 -1.00 -7.71
CA TYR A 248 -22.05 -1.42 -8.74
C TYR A 248 -21.62 -2.89 -8.61
N GLY A 249 -21.99 -3.54 -7.51
CA GLY A 249 -21.81 -4.97 -7.31
C GLY A 249 -20.65 -5.36 -6.38
N TRP A 250 -20.42 -4.58 -5.33
CA TRP A 250 -19.47 -4.85 -4.25
C TRP A 250 -20.17 -4.97 -2.90
N ASN A 251 -19.59 -5.81 -2.04
CA ASN A 251 -20.12 -6.10 -0.70
C ASN A 251 -20.01 -4.91 0.27
N ASP A 252 -18.95 -4.12 0.12
CA ASP A 252 -18.58 -3.06 1.07
C ASP A 252 -17.81 -1.92 0.38
N THR A 253 -17.76 -0.79 1.09
CA THR A 253 -17.10 0.46 0.66
C THR A 253 -15.61 0.27 0.40
N TYR A 254 -14.94 -0.56 1.20
CA TYR A 254 -13.49 -0.79 1.09
C TYR A 254 -13.13 -1.45 -0.24
N THR A 255 -13.74 -2.60 -0.54
CA THR A 255 -13.48 -3.36 -1.76
C THR A 255 -13.85 -2.57 -3.01
N PHE A 256 -14.93 -1.79 -2.94
CA PHE A 256 -15.34 -0.89 -4.02
C PHE A 256 -14.32 0.23 -4.27
N THR A 257 -13.92 0.98 -3.24
CA THR A 257 -12.96 2.09 -3.40
C THR A 257 -11.56 1.61 -3.80
N LYS A 258 -11.15 0.40 -3.38
CA LYS A 258 -9.93 -0.25 -3.89
C LYS A 258 -10.04 -0.56 -5.38
N TRP A 259 -11.17 -1.08 -5.85
CA TRP A 259 -11.39 -1.31 -7.27
C TRP A 259 -11.37 0.00 -8.08
N VAL A 260 -12.03 1.05 -7.58
CA VAL A 260 -12.00 2.39 -8.22
C VAL A 260 -10.56 2.92 -8.28
N GLY A 261 -9.80 2.77 -7.20
CA GLY A 261 -8.38 3.14 -7.16
C GLY A 261 -7.54 2.39 -8.19
N GLU A 262 -7.77 1.08 -8.38
CA GLU A 262 -7.11 0.33 -9.45
C GLU A 262 -7.43 0.91 -10.83
N GLN A 263 -8.68 1.30 -11.10
CA GLN A 263 -9.06 1.88 -12.39
C GLN A 263 -8.35 3.22 -12.62
N VAL A 264 -8.25 4.07 -11.59
CA VAL A 264 -7.47 5.32 -11.67
C VAL A 264 -6.01 5.03 -12.05
N LEU A 265 -5.36 4.05 -11.41
CA LEU A 265 -3.99 3.66 -11.76
C LEU A 265 -3.87 3.12 -13.18
N LEU A 266 -4.79 2.26 -13.61
CA LEU A 266 -4.79 1.68 -14.96
C LEU A 266 -4.97 2.75 -16.04
N GLN A 267 -5.92 3.67 -15.86
CA GLN A 267 -6.13 4.80 -16.78
C GLN A 267 -4.88 5.69 -16.89
N HIS A 268 -4.18 5.93 -15.78
CA HIS A 268 -3.09 6.89 -15.72
C HIS A 268 -1.70 6.31 -16.00
N LEU A 269 -1.49 5.04 -15.65
CA LEU A 269 -0.18 4.37 -15.64
C LEU A 269 -0.18 3.07 -16.46
N GLY A 270 -1.27 2.69 -17.16
CA GLY A 270 -1.33 1.46 -17.95
C GLY A 270 -0.25 1.32 -19.05
N GLY A 271 0.39 2.42 -19.45
CA GLY A 271 1.55 2.45 -20.35
C GLY A 271 2.92 2.50 -19.65
N GLN A 272 2.96 2.35 -18.32
CA GLN A 272 4.17 2.37 -17.49
C GLN A 272 4.33 1.05 -16.73
N ALA A 273 5.45 0.89 -16.02
CA ALA A 273 5.68 -0.28 -15.17
C ALA A 273 4.79 -0.22 -13.92
N LEU A 274 3.55 -0.70 -14.04
CA LEU A 274 2.57 -0.81 -12.96
C LEU A 274 2.40 -2.29 -12.56
N THR A 275 2.44 -2.57 -11.27
CA THR A 275 2.07 -3.85 -10.68
C THR A 275 0.96 -3.63 -9.68
N ILE A 276 -0.18 -4.30 -9.87
CA ILE A 276 -1.27 -4.35 -8.90
C ILE A 276 -1.22 -5.72 -8.23
N LEU A 277 -0.87 -5.73 -6.95
CA LEU A 277 -0.83 -6.96 -6.15
C LEU A 277 -2.16 -7.10 -5.41
N ARG A 278 -2.91 -8.17 -5.64
CA ARG A 278 -4.22 -8.43 -5.02
C ARG A 278 -4.13 -9.54 -3.96
N PRO A 279 -3.59 -9.29 -2.76
CA PRO A 279 -3.56 -10.28 -1.70
C PRO A 279 -4.98 -10.64 -1.23
N SER A 280 -5.15 -11.87 -0.75
CA SER A 280 -6.28 -12.27 0.09
C SER A 280 -6.06 -11.82 1.53
N ILE A 281 -6.63 -12.54 2.51
CA ILE A 281 -6.26 -12.40 3.92
C ILE A 281 -4.75 -12.58 4.06
N VAL A 282 -4.09 -11.59 4.65
CA VAL A 282 -2.67 -11.66 5.01
C VAL A 282 -2.60 -12.14 6.45
N GLU A 283 -1.96 -13.28 6.67
CA GLU A 283 -1.83 -13.91 7.99
C GLU A 283 -0.39 -13.82 8.53
N SER A 284 -0.18 -14.43 9.69
CA SER A 284 1.12 -14.53 10.35
C SER A 284 2.18 -15.10 9.42
N THR A 285 3.41 -14.63 9.59
CA THR A 285 4.56 -15.18 8.85
C THR A 285 4.75 -16.66 9.17
N LEU A 286 4.89 -17.49 8.13
CA LEU A 286 5.04 -18.94 8.30
C LEU A 286 6.46 -19.35 8.72
N PHE A 287 7.49 -18.68 8.17
CA PHE A 287 8.89 -19.06 8.37
C PHE A 287 9.85 -17.87 8.56
N ASP A 288 9.77 -16.85 7.71
CA ASP A 288 10.75 -15.75 7.63
C ASP A 288 10.03 -14.40 7.77
N PRO A 289 10.61 -13.40 8.45
CA PRO A 289 11.84 -13.45 9.26
C PRO A 289 11.63 -14.03 10.68
N VAL A 290 10.42 -13.93 11.25
CA VAL A 290 10.11 -14.35 12.62
C VAL A 290 8.85 -15.22 12.62
N PRO A 291 8.96 -16.57 12.67
CA PRO A 291 7.79 -17.46 12.60
C PRO A 291 6.67 -17.09 13.57
N GLY A 292 5.44 -17.05 13.06
CA GLY A 292 4.24 -16.70 13.83
C GLY A 292 4.07 -15.20 14.09
N TRP A 293 4.96 -14.34 13.56
CA TRP A 293 4.77 -12.89 13.72
C TRP A 293 3.51 -12.43 13.00
N ILE A 294 2.68 -11.69 13.72
CA ILE A 294 1.45 -11.05 13.27
C ILE A 294 1.27 -9.72 14.02
N GLU A 295 0.57 -8.78 13.42
CA GLU A 295 0.26 -7.49 14.04
C GLU A 295 -1.22 -7.17 13.89
N GLY A 296 -1.83 -6.61 14.94
CA GLY A 296 -3.24 -6.20 14.91
C GLY A 296 -4.25 -7.31 15.21
N VAL A 297 -3.83 -8.38 15.91
CA VAL A 297 -4.72 -9.40 16.50
C VAL A 297 -5.05 -9.03 17.94
#